data_AF-A0A7Y2L4G9-F1
#
_entry.id   AF-A0A7Y2L4G9-F1
#
_cell.length_a   1.000
_cell.length_b   1.000
_cell.length_c   1.000
_cell.angle_alpha   90.00
_cell.angle_beta   90.00
_cell.angle_gamma   90.00
#
_symmetry.space_group_name_H-M   'P 1'
#
loop_
_entity.id
_entity.type
_entity.pdbx_description
1 polymer ?
#
loop_
_entity_poly.entity_id
_entity_poly.type
_entity_poly.pdbx_seq_one_letter_code
_entity_poly.pdbx_strand_id
1 'polypeptide(L)' 'MSAQDFLVELGTEELPPKALNTLAEAFLAGIEKGLQSAGLKFSAKKVYAAPRRLAVLLTQLETQQPDRSINIDGPPRQ' A
#
# COMPACT_ATOMS: atom_id res chain seq x y z
N MET A 1 -8.74 -11.46 -13.79
CA MET A 1 -8.11 -10.29 -13.16
C MET A 1 -6.63 -10.31 -13.50
N SER A 2 -6.09 -9.20 -14.01
CA SER A 2 -4.65 -9.06 -14.24
C SER A 2 -3.97 -8.66 -12.94
N ALA A 3 -2.85 -9.31 -12.63
CA ALA A 3 -2.04 -9.03 -11.46
C ALA A 3 -0.60 -8.78 -11.90
N GLN A 4 0.07 -7.83 -11.27
CA GLN A 4 1.43 -7.42 -11.60
C GLN A 4 2.24 -7.22 -10.32
N ASP A 5 3.56 -7.29 -10.44
CA ASP A 5 4.44 -6.93 -9.33
C ASP A 5 4.50 -5.41 -9.21
N PHE A 6 4.41 -4.91 -7.98
CA PHE A 6 4.37 -3.49 -7.65
C PHE A 6 5.50 -3.16 -6.67
N LEU A 7 6.37 -2.24 -7.09
CA LEU A 7 7.43 -1.70 -6.25
C LEU A 7 7.15 -0.22 -6.00
N VAL A 8 7.11 0.17 -4.74
CA VAL A 8 7.10 1.57 -4.33
C VAL A 8 8.34 1.87 -3.50
N GLU A 9 8.97 2.99 -3.83
CA GLU A 9 10.16 3.48 -3.15
C GLU A 9 9.93 4.88 -2.60
N LEU A 10 10.44 5.13 -1.40
CA LEU A 10 10.46 6.43 -0.76
C LEU A 10 11.92 6.82 -0.51
N GLY A 11 12.40 7.83 -1.23
CA GLY A 11 13.65 8.50 -0.93
C GLY A 11 13.53 9.29 0.38
N THR A 12 14.52 9.18 1.24
CA THR A 12 14.55 9.87 2.54
C THR A 12 15.91 10.53 2.75
N GLU A 13 15.96 11.50 3.66
CA GLU A 13 17.23 11.98 4.22
C GLU A 13 17.83 10.91 5.15
N GLU A 14 18.88 11.24 5.89
CA GLU A 14 19.55 10.27 6.77
C GLU A 14 18.66 9.82 7.94
N LEU A 15 18.12 8.60 7.82
CA LEU A 15 17.29 7.96 8.83
C LEU A 15 18.16 7.40 9.97
N PRO A 16 17.70 7.50 11.23
CA PRO A 16 18.41 6.91 12.36
C PRO A 16 18.48 5.37 12.22
N PRO A 17 19.66 4.75 12.39
CA PRO A 17 19.84 3.31 12.18
C PRO A 17 18.96 2.46 13.12
N LYS A 18 18.70 2.94 14.33
CA LYS A 18 17.83 2.27 15.31
C LYS A 18 16.34 2.32 14.94
N ALA A 19 15.92 3.33 14.19
CA ALA A 19 14.52 3.51 13.79
C ALA A 19 14.21 2.90 12.42
N LEU A 20 15.25 2.54 11.65
CA LEU A 20 15.12 2.14 10.25
C LEU A 20 14.13 0.99 10.04
N ASN A 21 14.23 -0.08 10.84
CA ASN A 21 13.32 -1.22 10.75
C ASN A 21 11.88 -0.84 11.12
N THR A 22 11.69 -0.09 12.20
CA THR A 22 10.36 0.38 12.63
C THR A 22 9.70 1.27 11.59
N LEU A 23 10.45 2.16 10.95
CA LEU A 23 9.96 3.02 9.88
C LEU A 23 9.61 2.21 8.63
N ALA A 24 10.41 1.22 8.28
CA ALA A 24 10.15 0.33 7.15
C ALA A 24 8.87 -0.50 7.37
N GLU A 25 8.69 -1.05 8.57
CA GLU A 25 7.48 -1.78 8.96
C GLU A 25 6.24 -0.88 8.96
N ALA A 26 6.36 0.35 9.48
CA ALA A 26 5.27 1.33 9.46
C ALA A 26 4.88 1.71 8.01
N PHE A 27 5.88 1.88 7.13
CA PHE A 27 5.66 2.16 5.72
C PHE A 27 4.92 1.00 5.02
N LEU A 28 5.37 -0.24 5.26
CA LEU A 28 4.67 -1.45 4.79
C LEU A 28 3.23 -1.52 5.29
N ALA A 29 3.01 -1.35 6.59
CA ALA A 29 1.69 -1.43 7.21
C ALA A 29 0.73 -0.36 6.64
N GLY A 30 1.23 0.85 6.36
CA GLY A 30 0.46 1.91 5.73
C GLY A 30 -0.02 1.53 4.32
N ILE A 31 0.88 0.96 3.50
CA ILE A 31 0.56 0.48 2.16
C ILE A 31 -0.46 -0.66 2.20
N GLU A 32 -0.22 -1.67 3.06
CA GLU A 32 -1.12 -2.81 3.21
C GLU A 32 -2.53 -2.38 3.62
N LYS A 33 -2.62 -1.46 4.59
CA LYS A 33 -3.91 -0.91 5.02
C LYS A 33 -4.64 -0.20 3.89
N GLY A 34 -3.92 0.59 3.09
CA GLY A 34 -4.48 1.27 1.91
C GLY A 34 -5.04 0.28 0.88
N LEU A 35 -4.25 -0.75 0.54
CA LEU A 35 -4.64 -1.78 -0.41
C LEU A 35 -5.82 -2.62 0.09
N GLN A 36 -5.82 -3.00 1.37
CA GLN A 36 -6.93 -3.72 1.97
C GLN A 36 -8.21 -2.88 1.99
N SER A 37 -8.12 -1.58 2.26
CA SER A 37 -9.26 -0.65 2.20
C SER A 37 -9.80 -0.49 0.78
N ALA A 38 -8.91 -0.57 -0.22
CA ALA A 38 -9.24 -0.58 -1.64
C ALA A 38 -9.78 -1.94 -2.14
N GLY A 39 -9.75 -2.99 -1.31
CA GLY A 39 -10.15 -4.33 -1.70
C GLY A 39 -9.18 -5.03 -2.68
N LEU A 40 -7.94 -4.54 -2.79
CA LEU A 40 -6.91 -5.09 -3.67
C LEU A 40 -6.12 -6.19 -2.97
N LYS A 41 -6.00 -7.34 -3.63
CA LYS A 41 -5.24 -8.50 -3.14
C LYS A 41 -3.85 -8.58 -3.78
N PHE A 42 -2.92 -9.17 -3.04
CA PHE A 42 -1.56 -9.50 -3.48
C PHE A 42 -1.12 -10.82 -2.83
N SER A 43 -0.07 -11.45 -3.37
CA SER A 43 0.38 -12.77 -2.91
C SER A 43 1.50 -12.72 -1.86
N ALA A 44 2.49 -11.85 -2.06
CA ALA A 44 3.58 -11.69 -1.11
C ALA A 44 4.00 -10.23 -0.98
N LYS A 45 4.66 -9.93 0.14
CA LYS A 45 5.21 -8.61 0.46
C LYS A 45 6.65 -8.74 0.89
N LYS A 46 7.48 -7.78 0.51
CA LYS A 46 8.87 -7.67 0.94
C LYS A 46 9.20 -6.21 1.17
N VAL A 47 9.80 -5.94 2.33
CA VAL A 47 10.26 -4.61 2.70
C VAL A 47 11.77 -4.53 2.59
N TYR A 48 12.26 -3.39 2.13
CA TYR A 48 13.67 -3.04 2.06
C TYR A 48 13.88 -1.72 2.79
N ALA A 49 14.99 -1.61 3.52
CA ALA A 49 15.33 -0.41 4.25
C ALA A 49 16.83 -0.14 4.14
N ALA A 50 17.17 1.10 3.81
CA ALA A 50 18.51 1.65 3.79
C ALA A 50 18.48 3.06 4.40
N PRO A 51 19.60 3.61 4.90
CA PRO A 51 19.61 4.88 5.62
C PRO A 51 18.95 6.07 4.91
N ARG A 52 18.83 6.05 3.58
CA ARG A 52 18.20 7.11 2.77
C ARG A 52 17.08 6.61 1.86
N ARG A 53 16.55 5.41 2.13
CA ARG A 53 15.55 4.77 1.26
C ARG A 53 14.74 3.71 1.98
N LEU A 54 13.42 3.76 1.81
CA LEU A 54 12.51 2.67 2.17
C LEU A 54 11.84 2.16 0.89
N ALA A 55 11.63 0.85 0.77
CA ALA A 55 10.91 0.30 -0.37
C ALA A 55 10.04 -0.89 0.03
N VAL A 56 8.93 -1.07 -0.67
CA VAL A 56 8.03 -2.20 -0.52
C VAL A 56 7.74 -2.80 -1.89
N LEU A 57 8.02 -4.09 -2.02
CA LEU A 57 7.66 -4.91 -3.16
C LEU A 57 6.47 -5.78 -2.80
N LEU A 58 5.42 -5.70 -3.61
CA LEU A 58 4.25 -6.58 -3.56
C LEU A 58 4.21 -7.41 -4.82
N THR A 59 4.03 -8.72 -4.68
CA THR A 59 3.92 -9.60 -5.85
C THR A 59 2.46 -9.94 -6.16
N GLN A 60 2.16 -10.08 -7.44
CA GLN A 60 0.81 -10.41 -7.92
C GLN A 60 -0.27 -9.46 -7.35
N LEU A 61 0.00 -8.15 -7.32
CA LEU A 61 -0.97 -7.14 -6.92
C LEU A 61 -2.02 -6.99 -8.02
N GLU A 62 -3.30 -7.07 -7.65
CA GLU A 62 -4.41 -6.79 -8.55
C GLU A 62 -4.28 -5.39 -9.16
N THR A 63 -4.43 -5.33 -10.48
CA THR A 63 -4.28 -4.07 -11.24
C THR A 63 -5.50 -3.15 -11.16
N GLN A 64 -6.61 -3.64 -10.62
CA GLN A 64 -7.88 -2.94 -10.56
C GLN A 64 -8.65 -3.33 -9.30
N GLN A 65 -9.28 -2.34 -8.68
CA GLN A 65 -10.22 -2.57 -7.58
C GLN A 65 -11.47 -3.30 -8.08
N PRO A 66 -12.11 -4.14 -7.25
CA PRO A 66 -13.38 -4.73 -7.62
C PRO A 66 -14.45 -3.64 -7.81
N ASP A 67 -15.42 -3.91 -8.70
CA ASP A 67 -16.56 -3.03 -8.88
C ASP A 67 -17.30 -2.83 -7.56
N ARG A 68 -17.62 -1.57 -7.25
CA ARG A 68 -18.35 -1.20 -6.04
C ARG A 68 -19.62 -0.43 -6.40
N SER A 69 -20.76 -0.99 -6.07
CA SER A 69 -22.03 -0.28 -6.12
C SER A 69 -22.16 0.61 -4.89
N ILE A 70 -22.32 1.92 -5.11
CA ILE A 70 -22.67 2.88 -4.07
C ILE A 70 -24.13 3.30 -4.27
N ASN A 71 -24.98 3.03 -3.28
CA ASN A 71 -26.33 3.59 -3.24
C ASN A 71 -26.27 4.89 -2.45
N ILE A 72 -26.58 6.00 -3.13
CA ILE A 72 -26.70 7.31 -2.52
C ILE A 72 -28.19 7.66 -2.54
N ASP A 73 -28.80 7.70 -1.37
CA ASP A 73 -30.16 8.19 -1.24
C ASP A 73 -30.19 9.69 -1.56
N GLY A 74 -31.11 10.08 -2.45
CA GLY A 74 -31.33 11.48 -2.76
C GLY A 74 -31.88 12.24 -1.56
N PRO A 75 -31.72 13.58 -1.53
CA PRO A 75 -32.35 14.39 -0.49
C PRO A 75 -33.88 14.16 -0.48
N PRO A 76 -34.53 14.21 0.69
CA PRO A 76 -35.98 14.04 0.79
C PRO A 76 -36.68 15.10 -0.06
N ARG A 77 -37.73 14.70 -0.77
CA ARG A 77 -38.58 15.63 -1.53
C ARG A 77 -39.22 16.62 -0.55
N GLN A 78 -39.08 17.92 -0.82
CA GLN A 78 -39.80 18.99 -0.13
C GLN A 78 -41.30 18.92 -0.43
#